data_AF-A0A417Y0J8-F1
#
_entry.id   AF-A0A417Y0J8-F1
#
_cell.length_a   1.000
_cell.length_b   1.000
_cell.length_c   1.000
_cell.angle_alpha   90.00
_cell.angle_beta   90.00
_cell.angle_gamma   90.00
#
_symmetry.space_group_name_H-M   'P 1'
#
loop_
_entity.id
_entity.type
_entity.pdbx_description
1 polymer ?
#
loop_
_entity_poly.entity_id
_entity_poly.type
_entity_poly.pdbx_seq_one_letter_code
_entity_poly.pdbx_strand_id
1 'polypeptide(L)'
;MEERERVEALATAYEDRLVGELSDERRSRGAFYTPPELVDWILDRALVPGTSTVLDPACGTGHFLVAAARRVGVRAVHGSDLDPEAVRIARLRLQAEDPSVPAEEIQARVRVADGLTAWDGVGFDAVVGNPPFLGQLKRRTAGQRGGLGAYTDTSAAFLHRSLGLAAPGGTVALVQPLSVLGARDAGPVRAAAAAAGAVTDLWVSARPVFRGTSVLACVPVVRIGSDGGPGPDDWGRLAAPYFGIPAFALPAGTGVLGDLASCTADFRDQYYGLVPHVRDGGAGSPLITSGLIEPGRSEWGRRPTRFAKQQYDAPVVDVDGLAAADARLGAWAESRLVPKVLVAGQGRVIEAVVDERGEWLPSVPVVTVVPHDPADLWRVLAVLLAPPVVADAAARYLGTGLTPGSVKVSARQLAGLPLPADQEAWAAGAELARRAQHASDADRPALLSAVGEAMTAAYGAGPASLDWWRARIGRRADESPRRSGSTSP
;
A
#
# COMPACT_ATOMS: atom_id res chain seq x y z
N MET A 1 24.41 -23.91 28.11
CA MET A 1 23.22 -23.10 28.47
C MET A 1 23.65 -21.68 28.78
N GLU A 2 24.58 -21.51 29.72
CA GLU A 2 25.18 -20.22 30.10
C GLU A 2 25.75 -19.40 28.93
N GLU A 3 26.52 -20.01 28.01
CA GLU A 3 27.06 -19.27 26.85
C GLU A 3 25.97 -18.82 25.86
N ARG A 4 24.92 -19.62 25.65
CA ARG A 4 23.79 -19.23 24.78
C ARG A 4 23.04 -18.03 25.35
N GLU A 5 22.76 -18.05 26.65
CA GLU A 5 22.11 -16.94 27.36
C GLU A 5 22.96 -15.66 27.30
N ARG A 6 24.28 -15.79 27.50
CA ARG A 6 25.21 -14.67 27.43
C ARG A 6 25.23 -14.00 26.06
N VAL A 7 25.31 -14.79 24.98
CA VAL A 7 25.34 -14.23 23.62
C VAL A 7 23.96 -13.68 23.21
N GLU A 8 22.87 -14.27 23.68
CA GLU A 8 21.52 -13.73 23.48
C GLU A 8 21.35 -12.35 24.16
N ALA A 9 21.88 -12.19 25.37
CA ALA A 9 21.90 -10.91 26.07
C ALA A 9 22.76 -9.87 25.32
N LEU A 10 23.89 -10.28 24.74
CA LEU A 10 24.72 -9.42 23.90
C LEU A 10 23.97 -8.94 22.64
N ALA A 11 23.25 -9.84 21.96
CA ALA A 11 22.44 -9.49 20.79
C ALA A 11 21.35 -8.48 21.16
N THR A 12 20.62 -8.76 22.25
CA THR A 12 19.57 -7.87 22.77
C THR A 12 20.12 -6.48 23.10
N ALA A 13 21.22 -6.40 23.84
CA ALA A 13 21.83 -5.13 24.22
C ALA A 13 22.33 -4.33 23.01
N TYR A 14 22.88 -5.00 21.99
CA TYR A 14 23.32 -4.35 20.76
C TYR A 14 22.13 -3.79 19.97
N GLU A 15 21.03 -4.53 19.87
CA GLU A 15 19.80 -4.09 19.21
C GLU A 15 19.13 -2.92 19.94
N ASP A 16 19.03 -3.00 21.26
CA ASP A 16 18.49 -1.91 22.08
C ASP A 16 19.31 -0.63 21.93
N ARG A 17 20.65 -0.74 21.84
CA ARG A 17 21.53 0.40 21.57
C ARG A 17 21.28 1.00 20.18
N LEU A 18 21.15 0.16 19.15
CA LEU A 18 20.81 0.63 17.79
C LEU A 18 19.48 1.38 17.78
N VAL A 19 18.48 0.89 18.52
CA VAL A 19 17.19 1.59 18.67
C VAL A 19 17.34 2.90 19.46
N GLY A 20 18.21 2.93 20.48
CA GLY A 20 18.46 4.09 21.34
C GLY A 20 19.26 5.23 20.69
N GLU A 21 20.18 4.92 19.76
CA GLU A 21 21.01 5.90 19.02
C GLU A 21 20.25 6.61 17.88
N LEU A 22 19.02 6.17 17.60
CA LEU A 22 18.12 6.82 16.66
C LEU A 22 17.44 8.04 17.34
N SER A 23 17.53 9.23 16.73
CA SER A 23 16.86 10.48 17.19
C SER A 23 15.36 10.28 17.49
N ASP A 24 14.70 11.15 18.26
CA ASP A 24 13.27 10.96 18.64
C ASP A 24 12.30 10.70 17.46
N GLU A 25 12.57 11.26 16.27
CA GLU A 25 11.88 10.91 15.01
C GLU A 25 12.30 9.55 14.42
N ARG A 26 13.57 9.17 14.57
CA ARG A 26 14.16 7.90 14.11
C ARG A 26 13.92 6.73 15.09
N ARG A 27 13.62 6.98 16.37
CA ARG A 27 13.15 6.01 17.38
C ARG A 27 11.84 5.34 16.91
N SER A 28 11.12 5.99 15.99
CA SER A 28 9.97 5.41 15.31
C SER A 28 10.31 4.50 14.10
N ARG A 29 11.59 4.33 13.75
CA ARG A 29 12.02 3.96 12.40
C ARG A 29 13.40 3.27 12.24
N GLY A 30 13.78 2.27 13.03
CA GLY A 30 14.96 1.46 12.62
C GLY A 30 15.42 0.40 13.61
N ALA A 31 15.85 -0.75 13.05
CA ALA A 31 16.28 -1.99 13.71
C ALA A 31 15.17 -2.70 14.49
N PHE A 32 14.48 -3.62 13.81
CA PHE A 32 13.33 -4.30 14.38
C PHE A 32 13.60 -5.79 14.54
N TYR A 33 13.67 -6.20 15.80
CA TYR A 33 13.55 -7.58 16.21
C TYR A 33 12.34 -8.24 15.54
N THR A 34 12.58 -9.37 14.86
CA THR A 34 11.51 -10.17 14.27
C THR A 34 10.92 -11.05 15.36
N PRO A 35 9.62 -10.92 15.70
CA PRO A 35 9.03 -11.72 16.76
C PRO A 35 9.25 -13.22 16.52
N PRO A 36 9.58 -14.02 17.55
CA PRO A 36 9.89 -15.45 17.39
C PRO A 36 8.78 -16.21 16.67
N GLU A 37 7.52 -15.89 16.97
CA GLU A 37 6.36 -16.52 16.33
C GLU A 37 6.31 -16.26 14.81
N LEU A 38 6.78 -15.10 14.35
CA LEU A 38 6.89 -14.81 12.93
C LEU A 38 8.08 -15.55 12.31
N VAL A 39 9.22 -15.61 13.01
CA VAL A 39 10.37 -16.40 12.57
C VAL A 39 9.97 -17.87 12.40
N ASP A 40 9.31 -18.45 13.40
CA ASP A 40 8.84 -19.83 13.35
C ASP A 40 7.83 -20.05 12.23
N TRP A 41 6.85 -19.15 12.06
CA TRP A 41 5.86 -19.24 10.97
C TRP A 41 6.52 -19.27 9.58
N ILE A 42 7.57 -18.47 9.39
CA ILE A 42 8.33 -18.41 8.14
C ILE A 42 9.11 -19.72 7.94
N LEU A 43 9.84 -20.16 8.96
CA LEU A 43 10.67 -21.36 8.87
C LEU A 43 9.83 -22.63 8.69
N ASP A 44 8.63 -22.71 9.27
CA ASP A 44 7.70 -23.84 9.09
C ASP A 44 7.27 -24.03 7.63
N ARG A 45 7.26 -22.94 6.84
CA ARG A 45 6.87 -22.96 5.42
C ARG A 45 8.07 -23.06 4.48
N ALA A 46 9.20 -22.48 4.88
CA ALA A 46 10.41 -22.43 4.07
C ALA A 46 11.25 -23.71 4.17
N LEU A 47 11.33 -24.32 5.36
CA LEU A 47 12.15 -25.52 5.62
C LEU A 47 11.33 -26.79 5.40
N VAL A 48 11.26 -27.24 4.15
CA VAL A 48 10.57 -28.48 3.78
C VAL A 48 11.47 -29.71 4.02
N PRO A 49 10.92 -30.94 4.05
CA PRO A 49 11.73 -32.14 4.15
C PRO A 49 12.81 -32.18 3.07
N GLY A 50 14.07 -32.35 3.49
CA GLY A 50 15.24 -32.33 2.59
C GLY A 50 15.93 -30.97 2.44
N THR A 51 15.41 -29.89 3.03
CA THR A 51 16.11 -28.60 3.08
C THR A 51 17.47 -28.75 3.77
N SER A 52 18.53 -28.40 3.04
CA SER A 52 19.93 -28.59 3.46
C SER A 52 20.74 -27.29 3.42
N THR A 53 20.25 -26.28 2.72
CA THR A 53 20.90 -24.97 2.58
C THR A 53 19.89 -23.84 2.78
N VAL A 54 20.16 -22.97 3.77
CA VAL A 54 19.31 -21.84 4.13
C VAL A 54 20.14 -20.56 4.06
N LEU A 55 19.60 -19.51 3.44
CA LEU A 55 20.21 -18.19 3.37
C LEU A 55 19.35 -17.14 4.07
N ASP A 56 19.99 -16.31 4.91
CA ASP A 56 19.48 -14.98 5.27
C ASP A 56 20.38 -13.87 4.69
N PRO A 57 19.94 -13.16 3.62
CA PRO A 57 20.78 -12.19 2.92
C PRO A 57 20.93 -10.86 3.68
N ALA A 58 20.19 -10.65 4.77
CA ALA A 58 20.26 -9.44 5.60
C ALA A 58 20.16 -9.86 7.08
N CYS A 59 21.15 -10.64 7.53
CA CYS A 59 20.98 -11.50 8.69
C CYS A 59 21.01 -10.78 10.04
N GLY A 60 21.46 -9.52 10.10
CA GLY A 60 21.67 -8.79 11.34
C GLY A 60 22.43 -9.61 12.37
N THR A 61 21.91 -9.66 13.59
CA THR A 61 22.44 -10.47 14.71
C THR A 61 22.13 -11.97 14.60
N GLY A 62 21.53 -12.45 13.50
CA GLY A 62 21.38 -13.87 13.19
C GLY A 62 20.11 -14.55 13.69
N HIS A 63 19.01 -13.81 13.93
CA HIS A 63 17.76 -14.37 14.45
C HIS A 63 17.21 -15.53 13.61
N PHE A 64 17.06 -15.35 12.30
CA PHE A 64 16.65 -16.42 11.39
C PHE A 64 17.70 -17.53 11.29
N LEU A 65 18.99 -17.18 11.26
CA LEU A 65 20.08 -18.16 11.15
C LEU A 65 20.09 -19.11 12.35
N VAL A 66 19.99 -18.59 13.57
CA VAL A 66 19.97 -19.38 14.81
C VAL A 66 18.72 -20.26 14.85
N ALA A 67 17.55 -19.71 14.55
CA ALA A 67 16.30 -20.46 14.53
C ALA A 67 16.30 -21.58 13.46
N ALA A 68 16.84 -21.30 12.26
CA ALA A 68 17.01 -22.31 11.22
C ALA A 68 18.06 -23.36 11.61
N ALA A 69 19.20 -22.95 12.18
CA ALA A 69 20.26 -23.86 12.61
C ALA A 69 19.78 -24.88 13.65
N ARG A 70 18.85 -24.50 14.53
CA ARG A 70 18.21 -25.44 15.48
C ARG A 70 17.37 -26.52 14.79
N ARG A 71 16.92 -26.30 13.55
CA ARG A 71 16.08 -27.22 12.78
C ARG A 71 16.87 -28.04 11.77
N VAL A 72 17.86 -27.43 11.11
CA VAL A 72 18.62 -28.05 9.99
C VAL A 72 20.14 -28.13 10.22
N GLY A 73 20.63 -27.65 11.36
CA GLY A 73 22.05 -27.66 11.74
C GLY A 73 22.81 -26.39 11.34
N VAL A 74 23.85 -26.05 12.11
CA VAL A 74 24.67 -24.83 11.90
C VAL A 74 25.38 -24.83 10.54
N ARG A 75 25.74 -25.99 9.99
CA ARG A 75 26.40 -26.08 8.68
C ARG A 75 25.47 -25.79 7.49
N ALA A 76 24.16 -25.85 7.70
CA ALA A 76 23.17 -25.60 6.66
C ALA A 76 22.90 -24.10 6.45
N VAL A 77 23.23 -23.25 7.42
CA VAL A 77 22.84 -21.83 7.40
C VAL A 77 23.95 -20.95 6.85
N HIS A 78 23.54 -19.97 6.05
CA HIS A 78 24.39 -18.99 5.38
C HIS A 78 23.78 -17.62 5.58
N GLY A 79 24.59 -16.58 5.71
CA GLY A 79 24.05 -15.24 5.83
C GLY A 79 25.02 -14.13 5.52
N SER A 80 24.48 -12.94 5.29
CA SER A 80 25.27 -11.74 5.08
C SER A 80 24.61 -10.53 5.71
N ASP A 81 25.42 -9.62 6.23
CA ASP A 81 24.97 -8.28 6.61
C ASP A 81 26.08 -7.26 6.32
N LEU A 82 25.69 -5.99 6.16
CA LEU A 82 26.62 -4.88 5.99
C LEU A 82 27.26 -4.47 7.31
N ASP A 83 26.61 -4.72 8.45
CA ASP A 83 27.13 -4.36 9.78
C ASP A 83 28.09 -5.44 10.31
N PRO A 84 29.40 -5.13 10.44
CA PRO A 84 30.37 -6.10 10.92
C PRO A 84 30.12 -6.60 12.35
N GLU A 85 29.54 -5.76 13.21
CA GLU A 85 29.28 -6.10 14.60
C GLU A 85 28.06 -7.01 14.72
N ALA A 86 27.00 -6.73 13.94
CA ALA A 86 25.85 -7.63 13.85
C ALA A 86 26.26 -9.02 13.35
N VAL A 87 27.10 -9.09 12.31
CA VAL A 87 27.68 -10.35 11.81
C VAL A 87 28.53 -11.06 12.86
N ARG A 88 29.34 -10.31 13.62
CA ARG A 88 30.14 -10.89 14.72
C ARG A 88 29.25 -11.55 15.76
N ILE A 89 28.16 -10.88 16.17
CA ILE A 89 27.18 -11.42 17.11
C ILE A 89 26.49 -12.67 16.52
N ALA A 90 26.06 -12.62 15.26
CA ALA A 90 25.43 -13.77 14.59
C ALA A 90 26.32 -15.02 14.61
N ARG A 91 27.63 -14.85 14.30
CA ARG A 91 28.62 -15.94 14.34
C ARG A 91 28.76 -16.52 15.75
N LEU A 92 28.84 -15.67 16.79
CA LEU A 92 28.91 -16.12 18.18
C LEU A 92 27.67 -16.91 18.60
N ARG A 93 26.48 -16.48 18.18
CA ARG A 93 25.24 -17.20 18.49
C ARG A 93 25.24 -18.58 17.85
N LEU A 94 25.63 -18.68 16.58
CA LEU A 94 25.75 -19.97 15.89
C LEU A 94 26.80 -20.88 16.53
N GLN A 95 27.94 -20.34 16.97
CA GLN A 95 28.96 -21.09 17.70
C GLN A 95 28.44 -21.61 19.05
N ALA A 96 27.59 -20.83 19.74
CA ALA A 96 26.95 -21.26 20.98
C ALA A 96 25.83 -22.29 20.76
N GLU A 97 25.20 -22.30 19.58
CA GLU A 97 24.26 -23.35 19.18
C GLU A 97 24.98 -24.69 18.95
N ASP A 98 26.10 -24.70 18.24
CA ASP A 98 26.91 -25.91 18.02
C ASP A 98 28.42 -25.62 18.16
N PRO A 99 28.99 -25.84 19.36
CA PRO A 99 30.41 -25.66 19.61
C PRO A 99 31.34 -26.58 18.81
N SER A 100 30.81 -27.65 18.19
CA SER A 100 31.61 -28.59 17.41
C SER A 100 31.94 -28.09 16.00
N VAL A 101 31.25 -27.05 15.53
CA VAL A 101 31.54 -26.41 14.25
C VAL A 101 32.71 -25.44 14.44
N PRO A 102 33.81 -25.55 13.65
CA PRO A 102 34.91 -24.60 13.72
C PRO A 102 34.46 -23.17 13.40
N ALA A 103 34.97 -22.19 14.14
CA ALA A 103 34.61 -20.79 13.96
C ALA A 103 34.92 -20.28 12.54
N GLU A 104 35.99 -20.78 11.92
CA GLU A 104 36.38 -20.46 10.54
C GLU A 104 35.32 -20.94 9.53
N GLU A 105 34.68 -22.09 9.80
CA GLU A 105 33.59 -22.62 8.97
C GLU A 105 32.36 -21.70 9.06
N ILE A 106 32.00 -21.25 10.27
CA ILE A 106 30.90 -20.28 10.48
C ILE A 106 31.22 -18.95 9.79
N GLN A 107 32.46 -18.46 9.92
CA GLN A 107 32.91 -17.23 9.28
C GLN A 107 32.84 -17.27 7.74
N ALA A 108 33.09 -18.42 7.12
CA ALA A 108 32.98 -18.60 5.68
C ALA A 108 31.52 -18.57 5.17
N ARG A 109 30.56 -18.96 6.03
CA ARG A 109 29.12 -19.02 5.73
C ARG A 109 28.35 -17.76 6.12
N VAL A 110 28.79 -17.06 7.15
CA VAL A 110 28.17 -15.80 7.61
C VAL A 110 29.14 -14.65 7.38
N ARG A 111 28.87 -13.79 6.40
CA ARG A 111 29.83 -12.84 5.82
C ARG A 111 29.44 -11.38 6.09
N VAL A 112 30.45 -10.52 6.29
CA VAL A 112 30.24 -9.07 6.20
C VAL A 112 30.24 -8.70 4.71
N ALA A 113 29.06 -8.53 4.13
CA ALA A 113 28.90 -8.31 2.69
C ALA A 113 27.51 -7.74 2.34
N ASP A 114 27.40 -7.10 1.17
CA ASP A 114 26.11 -6.71 0.60
C ASP A 114 25.35 -7.96 0.12
N GLY A 115 24.28 -8.35 0.82
CA GLY A 115 23.48 -9.53 0.49
C GLY A 115 22.80 -9.49 -0.87
N LEU A 116 22.72 -8.31 -1.52
CA LEU A 116 22.23 -8.21 -2.89
C LEU A 116 23.24 -8.76 -3.91
N THR A 117 24.53 -8.84 -3.57
CA THR A 117 25.61 -9.26 -4.48
C THR A 117 26.50 -10.38 -3.95
N ALA A 118 26.45 -10.68 -2.64
CA ALA A 118 27.39 -11.59 -1.98
C ALA A 118 27.26 -13.07 -2.41
N TRP A 119 26.13 -13.44 -3.02
CA TRP A 119 25.73 -14.82 -3.26
C TRP A 119 25.48 -15.12 -4.75
N ASP A 120 26.10 -14.36 -5.65
CA ASP A 120 25.97 -14.57 -7.10
C ASP A 120 26.32 -16.01 -7.51
N GLY A 121 25.43 -16.64 -8.29
CA GLY A 121 25.62 -17.99 -8.80
C GLY A 121 25.41 -19.13 -7.79
N VAL A 122 24.99 -18.82 -6.56
CA VAL A 122 24.66 -19.82 -5.53
C VAL A 122 23.15 -20.07 -5.48
N GLY A 123 22.74 -21.34 -5.37
CA GLY A 123 21.36 -21.75 -5.15
C GLY A 123 21.15 -22.31 -3.75
N PHE A 124 20.11 -21.85 -3.06
CA PHE A 124 19.72 -22.29 -1.71
C PHE A 124 18.34 -22.93 -1.70
N ASP A 125 18.14 -23.95 -0.86
CA ASP A 125 16.83 -24.60 -0.71
C ASP A 125 15.80 -23.66 -0.06
N ALA A 126 16.26 -22.74 0.79
CA ALA A 126 15.43 -21.71 1.40
C ALA A 126 16.16 -20.36 1.51
N VAL A 127 15.47 -19.27 1.18
CA VAL A 127 15.92 -17.90 1.42
C VAL A 127 14.89 -17.20 2.30
N VAL A 128 15.28 -16.88 3.54
CA VAL A 128 14.43 -16.33 4.59
C VAL A 128 15.04 -15.08 5.18
N GLY A 129 14.28 -14.26 5.90
CA GLY A 129 14.85 -13.11 6.60
C GLY A 129 13.93 -11.91 6.71
N ASN A 130 14.45 -10.86 7.34
CA ASN A 130 13.78 -9.56 7.48
C ASN A 130 14.68 -8.45 6.93
N PRO A 131 14.68 -8.23 5.60
CA PRO A 131 15.50 -7.19 4.99
C PRO A 131 15.04 -5.78 5.40
N PRO A 132 15.93 -4.77 5.35
CA PRO A 132 15.60 -3.42 5.80
C PRO A 132 14.58 -2.71 4.89
N PHE A 133 13.68 -1.92 5.50
CA PHE A 133 12.64 -1.16 4.79
C PHE A 133 13.14 0.26 4.48
N LEU A 134 13.18 0.66 3.20
CA LEU A 134 13.70 1.98 2.80
C LEU A 134 12.72 3.15 2.94
N GLY A 135 11.44 2.90 3.27
CA GLY A 135 10.50 3.97 3.65
C GLY A 135 11.00 4.90 4.77
N GLN A 136 12.14 4.56 5.40
CA GLN A 136 12.81 5.26 6.48
C GLN A 136 14.02 6.13 6.07
N LEU A 137 14.45 6.16 4.80
CA LEU A 137 15.55 7.06 4.37
C LEU A 137 15.30 7.81 3.05
N LYS A 138 15.56 9.11 3.09
CA LYS A 138 15.70 10.00 1.92
C LYS A 138 16.71 9.45 0.92
N ARG A 139 16.31 9.55 -0.36
CA ARG A 139 17.12 9.80 -1.57
C ARG A 139 18.64 9.84 -1.32
N ARG A 140 19.28 8.70 -1.49
CA ARG A 140 20.60 8.63 -2.12
C ARG A 140 20.46 7.63 -3.26
N THR A 141 20.68 8.13 -4.47
CA THR A 141 20.78 7.44 -5.76
C THR A 141 21.03 5.92 -5.65
N ALA A 142 19.94 5.14 -5.57
CA ALA A 142 19.96 3.77 -6.04
C ALA A 142 19.74 3.85 -7.55
N GLY A 143 20.85 3.94 -8.27
CA GLY A 143 20.87 3.66 -9.70
C GLY A 143 20.27 2.28 -9.96
N GLN A 144 19.67 2.13 -11.13
CA GLN A 144 19.08 0.90 -11.66
C GLN A 144 19.92 -0.34 -11.30
N ARG A 145 19.51 -1.09 -10.29
CA ARG A 145 20.06 -2.42 -9.99
C ARG A 145 18.98 -3.45 -10.29
N GLY A 146 19.24 -4.35 -11.25
CA GLY A 146 18.35 -5.47 -11.57
C GLY A 146 17.04 -5.11 -12.27
N GLY A 147 16.94 -3.98 -12.97
CA GLY A 147 15.72 -3.58 -13.69
C GLY A 147 14.63 -2.94 -12.82
N LEU A 148 14.87 -2.75 -11.52
CA LEU A 148 13.94 -2.11 -10.60
C LEU A 148 14.02 -0.58 -10.67
N GLY A 149 12.88 0.09 -10.47
CA GLY A 149 12.79 1.55 -10.46
C GLY A 149 13.49 2.15 -9.24
N ALA A 150 13.96 3.40 -9.36
CA ALA A 150 14.67 4.13 -8.30
C ALA A 150 13.87 4.36 -7.01
N TYR A 151 12.56 4.08 -7.02
CA TYR A 151 11.63 4.23 -5.91
C TYR A 151 11.23 2.91 -5.25
N THR A 152 11.83 1.80 -5.67
CA THR A 152 11.56 0.47 -5.09
C THR A 152 12.14 0.39 -3.68
N ASP A 153 11.36 -0.13 -2.73
CA ASP A 153 11.83 -0.35 -1.35
C ASP A 153 12.98 -1.36 -1.33
N THR A 154 13.97 -1.19 -0.46
CA THR A 154 15.09 -2.15 -0.34
C THR A 154 14.60 -3.55 -0.02
N SER A 155 13.58 -3.70 0.83
CA SER A 155 13.03 -5.03 1.13
C SER A 155 12.55 -5.74 -0.13
N ALA A 156 11.95 -4.98 -1.06
CA ALA A 156 11.44 -5.49 -2.33
C ALA A 156 12.59 -5.80 -3.30
N ALA A 157 13.70 -5.05 -3.24
CA ALA A 157 14.93 -5.40 -3.97
C ALA A 157 15.56 -6.71 -3.45
N PHE A 158 15.58 -6.92 -2.13
CA PHE A 158 15.99 -8.20 -1.53
C PHE A 158 15.07 -9.34 -1.97
N LEU A 159 13.73 -9.15 -1.91
CA LEU A 159 12.79 -10.16 -2.39
C LEU A 159 13.05 -10.53 -3.86
N HIS A 160 13.15 -9.53 -4.73
CA HIS A 160 13.47 -9.74 -6.15
C HIS A 160 14.78 -10.51 -6.34
N ARG A 161 15.83 -10.14 -5.60
CA ARG A 161 17.13 -10.82 -5.70
C ARG A 161 17.06 -12.26 -5.19
N SER A 162 16.37 -12.49 -4.08
CA SER A 162 16.25 -13.81 -3.45
C SER A 162 15.52 -14.83 -4.33
N LEU A 163 14.64 -14.40 -5.23
CA LEU A 163 14.02 -15.29 -6.24
C LEU A 163 15.07 -16.01 -7.10
N GLY A 164 16.18 -15.34 -7.45
CA GLY A 164 17.28 -15.93 -8.21
C GLY A 164 18.34 -16.63 -7.38
N LEU A 165 18.27 -16.52 -6.05
CA LEU A 165 19.17 -17.22 -5.12
C LEU A 165 18.55 -18.52 -4.60
N ALA A 166 17.24 -18.72 -4.76
CA ALA A 166 16.59 -19.97 -4.43
C ALA A 166 16.78 -21.00 -5.55
N ALA A 167 17.15 -22.22 -5.18
CA ALA A 167 17.25 -23.34 -6.10
C ALA A 167 15.85 -23.75 -6.64
N PRO A 168 15.76 -24.47 -7.77
CA PRO A 168 14.50 -25.04 -8.23
C PRO A 168 13.81 -25.88 -7.14
N GLY A 169 12.52 -25.65 -6.91
CA GLY A 169 11.76 -26.27 -5.80
C GLY A 169 11.99 -25.63 -4.42
N GLY A 170 12.96 -24.73 -4.31
CA GLY A 170 13.25 -23.98 -3.09
C GLY A 170 12.19 -22.94 -2.74
N THR A 171 12.34 -22.32 -1.57
CA THR A 171 11.37 -21.35 -1.03
C THR A 171 12.01 -20.00 -0.77
N VAL A 172 11.32 -18.92 -1.12
CA VAL A 172 11.66 -17.56 -0.69
C VAL A 172 10.55 -17.03 0.21
N ALA A 173 10.90 -16.62 1.43
CA ALA A 173 9.97 -16.06 2.40
C ALA A 173 10.65 -14.94 3.20
N LEU A 174 10.50 -13.72 2.71
CA LEU A 174 11.08 -12.52 3.33
C LEU A 174 9.99 -11.61 3.89
N VAL A 175 10.24 -11.00 5.04
CA VAL A 175 9.39 -9.93 5.56
C VAL A 175 9.40 -8.73 4.61
N GLN A 176 8.22 -8.21 4.28
CA GLN A 176 8.01 -7.05 3.43
C GLN A 176 7.04 -6.05 4.06
N PRO A 177 7.14 -4.74 3.75
CA PRO A 177 6.08 -3.80 4.05
C PRO A 177 4.82 -4.15 3.23
N LEU A 178 3.64 -3.86 3.79
CA LEU A 178 2.36 -4.17 3.14
C LEU A 178 2.22 -3.53 1.75
N SER A 179 2.96 -2.45 1.47
CA SER A 179 2.99 -1.80 0.16
C SER A 179 3.44 -2.70 -0.98
N VAL A 180 4.20 -3.78 -0.72
CA VAL A 180 4.62 -4.73 -1.76
C VAL A 180 3.42 -5.34 -2.50
N LEU A 181 2.26 -5.47 -1.82
CA LEU A 181 1.05 -6.11 -2.34
C LEU A 181 0.41 -5.35 -3.51
N GLY A 182 0.50 -4.02 -3.52
CA GLY A 182 -0.26 -3.19 -4.47
C GLY A 182 0.47 -1.95 -5.01
N ALA A 183 1.62 -1.58 -4.44
CA ALA A 183 2.35 -0.40 -4.93
C ALA A 183 2.87 -0.62 -6.35
N ARG A 184 2.83 0.45 -7.16
CA ARG A 184 3.31 0.45 -8.55
C ARG A 184 4.77 0.01 -8.65
N ASP A 185 5.62 0.56 -7.80
CA ASP A 185 7.07 0.31 -7.85
C ASP A 185 7.44 -1.13 -7.43
N ALA A 186 6.54 -1.81 -6.72
CA ALA A 186 6.67 -3.23 -6.40
C ALA A 186 6.13 -4.16 -7.52
N GLY A 187 5.49 -3.61 -8.57
CA GLY A 187 4.93 -4.38 -9.69
C GLY A 187 5.96 -5.31 -10.36
N PRO A 188 7.17 -4.83 -10.72
CA PRO A 188 8.22 -5.69 -11.28
C PRO A 188 8.62 -6.84 -10.35
N VAL A 189 8.61 -6.64 -9.03
CA VAL A 189 8.92 -7.69 -8.04
C VAL A 189 7.84 -8.76 -8.03
N ARG A 190 6.56 -8.37 -8.04
CA ARG A 190 5.44 -9.33 -8.12
C ARG A 190 5.44 -10.09 -9.45
N ALA A 191 5.78 -9.44 -10.56
CA ALA A 191 5.92 -10.07 -11.86
C ALA A 191 7.09 -11.09 -11.89
N ALA A 192 8.24 -10.73 -11.31
CA ALA A 192 9.37 -11.65 -11.19
C ALA A 192 9.04 -12.86 -10.32
N ALA A 193 8.30 -12.66 -9.21
CA ALA A 193 7.85 -13.75 -8.36
C ALA A 193 6.93 -14.72 -9.10
N ALA A 194 5.97 -14.21 -9.88
CA ALA A 194 5.08 -15.01 -10.71
C ALA A 194 5.81 -15.72 -11.87
N ALA A 195 6.91 -15.16 -12.38
CA ALA A 195 7.74 -15.81 -13.40
C ALA A 195 8.65 -16.89 -12.82
N ALA A 196 9.11 -16.72 -11.57
CA ALA A 196 9.98 -17.67 -10.90
C ALA A 196 9.20 -18.84 -10.25
N GLY A 197 7.92 -18.66 -9.94
CA GLY A 197 7.08 -19.69 -9.35
C GLY A 197 5.74 -19.13 -8.83
N ALA A 198 5.24 -19.68 -7.72
CA ALA A 198 3.93 -19.34 -7.17
C ALA A 198 4.02 -18.84 -5.73
N VAL A 199 3.23 -17.81 -5.40
CA VAL A 199 2.94 -17.48 -4.00
C VAL A 199 1.94 -18.52 -3.46
N THR A 200 2.38 -19.30 -2.48
CA THR A 200 1.63 -20.44 -1.93
C THR A 200 0.97 -20.10 -0.58
N ASP A 201 1.62 -19.22 0.18
CA ASP A 201 1.11 -18.70 1.45
C ASP A 201 1.40 -17.20 1.56
N LEU A 202 0.58 -16.52 2.36
CA LEU A 202 0.79 -15.11 2.71
C LEU A 202 0.51 -14.91 4.20
N TRP A 203 1.51 -14.43 4.93
CA TRP A 203 1.27 -13.88 6.27
C TRP A 203 1.03 -12.38 6.18
N VAL A 204 0.13 -11.87 7.00
CA VAL A 204 -0.18 -10.43 7.07
C VAL A 204 -0.36 -10.03 8.52
N SER A 205 0.24 -8.90 8.90
CA SER A 205 -0.01 -8.26 10.18
C SER A 205 -1.20 -7.29 10.09
N ALA A 206 -2.15 -7.42 11.02
CA ALA A 206 -3.23 -6.45 11.19
C ALA A 206 -2.85 -5.25 12.09
N ARG A 207 -1.72 -5.36 12.79
CA ARG A 207 -1.16 -4.34 13.70
C ARG A 207 0.35 -4.29 13.51
N PRO A 208 1.03 -3.16 13.77
CA PRO A 208 2.49 -3.11 13.66
C PRO A 208 3.10 -4.13 14.64
N VAL A 209 3.89 -5.07 14.10
CA VAL A 209 4.53 -6.15 14.88
C VAL A 209 5.95 -5.79 15.32
N PHE A 210 6.52 -4.77 14.68
CA PHE A 210 7.89 -4.33 14.89
C PHE A 210 7.89 -3.11 15.81
N ARG A 211 8.61 -3.19 16.94
CA ARG A 211 8.60 -2.15 17.99
C ARG A 211 9.08 -0.81 17.46
N GLY A 212 8.25 0.22 17.58
CA GLY A 212 8.62 1.59 17.18
C GLY A 212 8.13 1.98 15.80
N THR A 213 7.77 1.05 14.91
CA THR A 213 7.23 1.40 13.59
C THR A 213 5.70 1.34 13.55
N SER A 214 5.10 2.17 12.70
CA SER A 214 3.68 2.10 12.34
C SER A 214 3.43 1.27 11.07
N VAL A 215 4.48 0.73 10.45
CA VAL A 215 4.40 -0.04 9.20
C VAL A 215 3.80 -1.41 9.49
N LEU A 216 2.79 -1.78 8.70
CA LEU A 216 2.33 -3.15 8.64
C LEU A 216 3.19 -3.95 7.68
N ALA A 217 3.43 -5.19 8.04
CA ALA A 217 4.22 -6.14 7.29
C ALA A 217 3.39 -7.31 6.77
N CYS A 218 3.93 -7.95 5.75
CA CYS A 218 3.48 -9.22 5.20
C CYS A 218 4.68 -10.11 4.85
N VAL A 219 4.43 -11.40 4.65
CA VAL A 219 5.44 -12.35 4.15
C VAL A 219 4.82 -13.17 3.02
N PRO A 220 5.12 -12.83 1.75
CA PRO A 220 4.79 -13.72 0.64
C PRO A 220 5.73 -14.93 0.65
N VAL A 221 5.16 -16.13 0.61
CA VAL A 221 5.94 -17.39 0.49
C VAL A 221 5.91 -17.84 -0.96
N VAL A 222 7.04 -17.67 -1.65
CA VAL A 222 7.20 -18.02 -3.06
C VAL A 222 7.88 -19.39 -3.17
N ARG A 223 7.22 -20.33 -3.83
CA ARG A 223 7.78 -21.65 -4.17
C ARG A 223 8.32 -21.62 -5.60
N ILE A 224 9.62 -21.78 -5.76
CA ILE A 224 10.28 -21.68 -7.06
C ILE A 224 9.91 -22.88 -7.95
N GLY A 225 9.50 -22.58 -9.18
CA GLY A 225 9.09 -23.57 -10.19
C GLY A 225 7.70 -24.18 -9.96
N SER A 226 6.90 -23.64 -9.04
CA SER A 226 5.50 -24.03 -8.85
C SER A 226 4.54 -23.14 -9.63
N ASP A 227 3.43 -23.71 -10.08
CA ASP A 227 2.34 -23.02 -10.77
C ASP A 227 1.14 -22.79 -9.84
N GLY A 228 0.13 -22.06 -10.33
CA GLY A 228 -1.18 -21.95 -9.66
C GLY A 228 -1.28 -20.91 -8.53
N GLY A 229 -0.32 -20.00 -8.42
CA GLY A 229 -0.37 -18.86 -7.50
C GLY A 229 -1.22 -17.66 -8.00
N PRO A 230 -1.40 -16.63 -7.17
CA PRO A 230 -2.06 -15.38 -7.58
C PRO A 230 -1.29 -14.71 -8.72
N GLY A 231 -2.01 -14.02 -9.60
CA GLY A 231 -1.40 -13.12 -10.58
C GLY A 231 -0.63 -11.98 -9.89
N PRO A 232 0.32 -11.32 -10.59
CA PRO A 232 1.09 -10.20 -10.06
C PRO A 232 0.22 -9.08 -9.47
N ASP A 233 -0.98 -8.86 -9.98
CA ASP A 233 -1.88 -7.79 -9.52
C ASP A 233 -2.90 -8.26 -8.46
N ASP A 234 -2.86 -9.52 -8.03
CA ASP A 234 -3.83 -10.12 -7.12
C ASP A 234 -3.30 -10.36 -5.70
N TRP A 235 -2.06 -9.98 -5.41
CA TRP A 235 -1.46 -10.14 -4.07
C TRP A 235 -2.27 -9.41 -2.98
N GLY A 236 -2.81 -8.22 -3.30
CA GLY A 236 -3.71 -7.50 -2.39
C GLY A 236 -4.97 -8.27 -2.03
N ARG A 237 -5.53 -9.05 -2.98
CA ARG A 237 -6.73 -9.85 -2.74
C ARG A 237 -6.51 -10.98 -1.74
N LEU A 238 -5.31 -11.58 -1.73
CA LEU A 238 -4.95 -12.58 -0.74
C LEU A 238 -4.97 -12.01 0.69
N ALA A 239 -4.57 -10.75 0.84
CA ALA A 239 -4.54 -10.07 2.13
C ALA A 239 -5.89 -9.43 2.54
N ALA A 240 -6.79 -9.19 1.59
CA ALA A 240 -8.06 -8.49 1.83
C ALA A 240 -8.93 -9.08 2.97
N PRO A 241 -9.10 -10.41 3.10
CA PRO A 241 -9.88 -10.99 4.19
C PRO A 241 -9.36 -10.65 5.60
N TYR A 242 -8.04 -10.50 5.76
CA TYR A 242 -7.42 -10.13 7.05
C TYR A 242 -7.81 -8.72 7.52
N PHE A 243 -8.27 -7.88 6.60
CA PHE A 243 -8.76 -6.52 6.89
C PHE A 243 -10.29 -6.40 6.78
N GLY A 244 -10.99 -7.54 6.69
CA GLY A 244 -12.44 -7.60 6.51
C GLY A 244 -12.87 -6.93 5.20
N ILE A 245 -12.05 -6.99 4.16
CA ILE A 245 -12.40 -6.52 2.80
C ILE A 245 -12.91 -7.73 2.01
N PRO A 246 -14.15 -7.70 1.48
CA PRO A 246 -14.65 -8.72 0.59
C PRO A 246 -13.73 -8.89 -0.61
N ALA A 247 -13.22 -10.11 -0.79
CA ALA A 247 -12.39 -10.49 -1.93
C ALA A 247 -13.22 -11.38 -2.86
N PHE A 248 -13.60 -10.84 -4.01
CA PHE A 248 -14.23 -11.60 -5.09
C PHE A 248 -13.76 -11.05 -6.43
N ALA A 249 -13.81 -11.89 -7.45
CA ALA A 249 -13.67 -11.43 -8.82
C ALA A 249 -15.00 -10.82 -9.25
N LEU A 250 -14.96 -9.58 -9.74
CA LEU A 250 -16.08 -9.02 -10.48
C LEU A 250 -16.26 -9.81 -11.78
N PRO A 251 -17.51 -10.05 -12.22
CA PRO A 251 -17.75 -10.59 -13.56
C PRO A 251 -17.04 -9.75 -14.61
N ALA A 252 -16.65 -10.38 -15.72
CA ALA A 252 -16.10 -9.65 -16.86
C ALA A 252 -17.16 -8.61 -17.30
N GLY A 253 -16.81 -7.33 -17.12
CA GLY A 253 -17.65 -6.21 -17.52
C GLY A 253 -17.71 -6.05 -19.04
N THR A 254 -18.48 -5.07 -19.50
CA THR A 254 -18.55 -4.70 -20.94
C THR A 254 -17.40 -3.79 -21.37
N GLY A 255 -16.51 -3.41 -20.44
CA GLY A 255 -15.41 -2.48 -20.65
C GLY A 255 -14.86 -1.96 -19.33
N VAL A 256 -14.08 -0.89 -19.38
CA VAL A 256 -13.52 -0.21 -18.22
C VAL A 256 -13.89 1.28 -18.23
N LEU A 257 -13.77 1.97 -17.09
CA LEU A 257 -14.12 3.38 -16.97
C LEU A 257 -13.35 4.28 -17.95
N GLY A 258 -12.12 3.90 -18.31
CA GLY A 258 -11.31 4.58 -19.30
C GLY A 258 -11.92 4.61 -20.71
N ASP A 259 -12.84 3.70 -21.02
CA ASP A 259 -13.58 3.67 -22.28
C ASP A 259 -14.67 4.75 -22.33
N LEU A 260 -15.12 5.26 -21.17
CA LEU A 260 -16.16 6.30 -21.05
C LEU A 260 -15.59 7.67 -20.68
N ALA A 261 -14.43 7.71 -20.03
CA ALA A 261 -13.93 8.92 -19.40
C ALA A 261 -12.40 8.99 -19.31
N SER A 262 -11.87 10.19 -19.45
CA SER A 262 -10.47 10.49 -19.21
C SER A 262 -10.23 10.75 -17.72
N CYS A 263 -9.41 9.92 -17.08
CA CYS A 263 -8.99 10.09 -15.69
C CYS A 263 -7.63 10.81 -15.63
N THR A 264 -7.54 11.94 -14.93
CA THR A 264 -6.31 12.74 -14.85
C THR A 264 -5.96 13.12 -13.41
N ALA A 265 -4.71 12.86 -13.02
CA ALA A 265 -4.14 13.36 -11.78
C ALA A 265 -3.34 14.64 -12.07
N ASP A 266 -3.54 15.65 -11.22
CA ASP A 266 -2.81 16.91 -11.29
C ASP A 266 -1.45 16.84 -10.57
N PHE A 267 -0.57 17.77 -10.89
CA PHE A 267 0.83 17.80 -10.49
C PHE A 267 1.12 18.87 -9.43
N ARG A 268 2.25 18.71 -8.75
CA ARG A 268 2.60 19.52 -7.57
C ARG A 268 2.86 21.00 -7.90
N ASP A 269 3.34 21.29 -9.10
CA ASP A 269 3.49 22.65 -9.62
C ASP A 269 2.14 23.39 -9.68
N GLN A 270 1.08 22.73 -10.13
CA GLN A 270 -0.27 23.30 -10.15
C GLN A 270 -0.78 23.60 -8.73
N TYR A 271 -0.52 22.70 -7.77
CA TYR A 271 -0.82 22.97 -6.36
C TYR A 271 -0.13 24.24 -5.84
N TYR A 272 1.17 24.41 -6.10
CA TYR A 272 1.91 25.60 -5.62
C TYR A 272 1.52 26.86 -6.40
N GLY A 273 1.23 26.71 -7.68
CA GLY A 273 0.74 27.78 -8.55
C GLY A 273 -0.60 28.36 -8.10
N LEU A 274 -1.48 27.53 -7.52
CA LEU A 274 -2.75 28.00 -6.96
C LEU A 274 -2.59 28.86 -5.69
N VAL A 275 -1.56 28.61 -4.86
CA VAL A 275 -1.44 29.18 -3.51
C VAL A 275 -1.63 30.72 -3.45
N PRO A 276 -1.02 31.52 -4.33
CA PRO A 276 -1.16 32.98 -4.30
C PRO A 276 -2.54 33.49 -4.70
N HIS A 277 -3.37 32.65 -5.33
CA HIS A 277 -4.64 33.03 -5.97
C HIS A 277 -5.86 32.48 -5.23
N VAL A 278 -5.66 31.85 -4.05
CA VAL A 278 -6.76 31.31 -3.24
C VAL A 278 -7.14 32.27 -2.13
N ARG A 279 -8.44 32.56 -2.04
CA ARG A 279 -9.06 33.42 -1.03
C ARG A 279 -10.34 32.80 -0.50
N ASP A 280 -10.90 33.34 0.57
CA ASP A 280 -12.15 32.84 1.15
C ASP A 280 -13.36 33.66 0.67
N GLY A 281 -14.32 32.98 0.04
CA GLY A 281 -15.54 33.58 -0.51
C GLY A 281 -15.33 34.61 -1.64
N GLY A 282 -16.44 35.15 -2.14
CA GLY A 282 -16.47 36.13 -3.23
C GLY A 282 -16.44 35.52 -4.63
N ALA A 283 -16.14 36.34 -5.64
CA ALA A 283 -16.10 35.92 -7.04
C ALA A 283 -14.90 35.01 -7.33
N GLY A 284 -15.10 33.93 -8.08
CA GLY A 284 -14.03 33.00 -8.45
C GLY A 284 -14.55 31.57 -8.55
N SER A 285 -13.65 30.65 -8.87
CA SER A 285 -13.98 29.23 -8.99
C SER A 285 -13.78 28.51 -7.66
N PRO A 286 -14.77 27.75 -7.14
CA PRO A 286 -14.59 26.95 -5.94
C PRO A 286 -13.38 26.02 -6.01
N LEU A 287 -12.52 26.07 -4.99
CA LEU A 287 -11.39 25.16 -4.84
C LEU A 287 -11.83 23.90 -4.08
N ILE A 288 -11.71 22.74 -4.72
CA ILE A 288 -12.09 21.45 -4.13
C ILE A 288 -10.85 20.67 -3.74
N THR A 289 -10.66 20.45 -2.43
CA THR A 289 -9.63 19.57 -1.88
C THR A 289 -10.21 18.18 -1.62
N SER A 290 -9.36 17.15 -1.47
CA SER A 290 -9.84 15.79 -1.22
C SER A 290 -10.69 15.67 0.05
N GLY A 291 -10.41 16.47 1.09
CA GLY A 291 -11.18 16.45 2.34
C GLY A 291 -12.58 17.06 2.24
N LEU A 292 -12.91 17.70 1.12
CA LEU A 292 -14.22 18.27 0.83
C LEU A 292 -15.11 17.35 -0.03
N ILE A 293 -14.60 16.19 -0.44
CA ILE A 293 -15.34 15.26 -1.29
C ILE A 293 -15.84 14.11 -0.41
N GLU A 294 -17.17 13.98 -0.33
CA GLU A 294 -17.85 12.83 0.26
C GLU A 294 -18.55 12.03 -0.86
N PRO A 295 -18.98 10.77 -0.62
CA PRO A 295 -19.70 9.99 -1.63
C PRO A 295 -20.95 10.71 -2.16
N GLY A 296 -20.88 11.22 -3.39
CA GLY A 296 -21.94 12.01 -4.02
C GLY A 296 -22.21 13.36 -3.34
N ARG A 297 -21.23 14.01 -2.70
CA ARG A 297 -21.43 15.35 -2.10
C ARG A 297 -20.14 16.16 -2.02
N SER A 298 -20.26 17.45 -2.33
CA SER A 298 -19.23 18.46 -2.04
C SER A 298 -19.56 19.17 -0.74
N GLU A 299 -18.54 19.34 0.09
CA GLU A 299 -18.61 19.96 1.41
C GLU A 299 -18.04 21.38 1.41
N TRP A 300 -17.68 21.86 0.22
CA TRP A 300 -17.25 23.23 0.00
C TRP A 300 -18.31 24.21 0.53
N GLY A 301 -17.88 25.19 1.34
CA GLY A 301 -18.76 26.16 1.99
C GLY A 301 -19.65 25.61 3.11
N ARG A 302 -19.65 24.28 3.33
CA ARG A 302 -20.36 23.61 4.44
C ARG A 302 -19.41 23.24 5.57
N ARG A 303 -18.15 22.95 5.24
CA ARG A 303 -17.11 22.60 6.19
C ARG A 303 -15.80 23.33 5.87
N PRO A 304 -15.05 23.76 6.90
CA PRO A 304 -13.72 24.29 6.69
C PRO A 304 -12.79 23.25 6.07
N THR A 305 -11.86 23.70 5.23
CA THR A 305 -10.77 22.88 4.68
C THR A 305 -9.42 23.55 4.95
N ARG A 306 -8.36 22.75 5.01
CA ARG A 306 -6.99 23.26 5.03
C ARG A 306 -6.36 23.17 3.65
N PHE A 307 -5.86 24.28 3.13
CA PHE A 307 -5.09 24.36 1.89
C PHE A 307 -3.83 25.21 2.14
N ALA A 308 -2.67 24.80 1.62
CA ALA A 308 -1.42 25.54 1.82
C ALA A 308 -1.08 25.88 3.29
N LYS A 309 -1.43 24.98 4.23
CA LYS A 309 -1.31 25.15 5.69
C LYS A 309 -2.20 26.25 6.30
N GLN A 310 -3.10 26.84 5.53
CA GLN A 310 -4.10 27.82 5.97
C GLN A 310 -5.50 27.19 5.97
N GLN A 311 -6.37 27.67 6.85
CA GLN A 311 -7.76 27.24 6.94
C GLN A 311 -8.65 28.18 6.11
N TYR A 312 -9.62 27.62 5.41
CA TYR A 312 -10.61 28.33 4.59
C TYR A 312 -12.01 27.73 4.83
N ASP A 313 -13.05 28.56 4.84
CA ASP A 313 -14.43 28.10 5.00
C ASP A 313 -15.11 27.81 3.64
N ALA A 314 -14.84 28.64 2.63
CA ALA A 314 -15.35 28.57 1.27
C ALA A 314 -14.28 29.04 0.27
N PRO A 315 -13.17 28.28 0.08
CA PRO A 315 -12.05 28.75 -0.72
C PRO A 315 -12.41 28.88 -2.21
N VAL A 316 -12.11 30.02 -2.80
CA VAL A 316 -12.23 30.27 -4.24
C VAL A 316 -10.88 30.63 -4.84
N VAL A 317 -10.71 30.31 -6.13
CA VAL A 317 -9.53 30.67 -6.93
C VAL A 317 -9.87 31.87 -7.80
N ASP A 318 -9.01 32.88 -7.76
CA ASP A 318 -8.97 33.96 -8.75
C ASP A 318 -8.31 33.46 -10.04
N VAL A 319 -9.13 32.97 -10.98
CA VAL A 319 -8.65 32.36 -12.24
C VAL A 319 -8.06 33.40 -13.18
N ASP A 320 -8.61 34.61 -13.22
CA ASP A 320 -8.10 35.70 -14.05
C ASP A 320 -6.72 36.14 -13.57
N GLY A 321 -6.56 36.31 -12.25
CA GLY A 321 -5.27 36.60 -11.64
C GLY A 321 -4.25 35.47 -11.87
N LEU A 322 -4.68 34.21 -11.81
CA LEU A 322 -3.82 33.05 -12.09
C LEU A 322 -3.34 33.05 -13.54
N ALA A 323 -4.25 33.24 -14.50
CA ALA A 323 -3.93 33.26 -15.92
C ALA A 323 -3.03 34.44 -16.31
N ALA A 324 -3.24 35.61 -15.67
CA ALA A 324 -2.38 36.78 -15.85
C ALA A 324 -0.96 36.56 -15.29
N ALA A 325 -0.82 35.80 -14.20
CA ALA A 325 0.47 35.50 -13.58
C ALA A 325 1.25 34.39 -14.30
N ASP A 326 0.55 33.35 -14.79
CA ASP A 326 1.13 32.23 -15.51
C ASP A 326 0.14 31.65 -16.53
N ALA A 327 0.39 31.90 -17.81
CA ALA A 327 -0.46 31.44 -18.90
C ALA A 327 -0.59 29.90 -18.98
N ARG A 328 0.42 29.14 -18.54
CA ARG A 328 0.33 27.67 -18.51
C ARG A 328 -0.61 27.19 -17.41
N LEU A 329 -0.57 27.83 -16.24
CA LEU A 329 -1.50 27.54 -15.15
C LEU A 329 -2.92 28.02 -15.48
N GLY A 330 -3.06 29.15 -16.18
CA GLY A 330 -4.34 29.61 -16.73
C GLY A 330 -4.96 28.57 -17.67
N ALA A 331 -4.22 28.12 -18.69
CA ALA A 331 -4.69 27.09 -19.62
C ALA A 331 -5.02 25.76 -18.93
N TRP A 332 -4.25 25.39 -17.89
CA TRP A 332 -4.57 24.23 -17.06
C TRP A 332 -5.90 24.43 -16.31
N ALA A 333 -6.10 25.58 -15.66
CA ALA A 333 -7.34 25.87 -14.94
C ALA A 333 -8.54 25.82 -15.87
N GLU A 334 -8.47 26.47 -17.03
CA GLU A 334 -9.50 26.41 -18.07
C GLU A 334 -9.80 24.97 -18.51
N SER A 335 -8.77 24.13 -18.70
CA SER A 335 -8.96 22.71 -19.05
C SER A 335 -9.66 21.89 -17.97
N ARG A 336 -9.69 22.39 -16.72
CA ARG A 336 -10.42 21.80 -15.60
C ARG A 336 -11.81 22.37 -15.47
N LEU A 337 -12.12 23.55 -16.01
CA LEU A 337 -13.43 24.19 -15.90
C LEU A 337 -14.44 23.66 -16.91
N VAL A 338 -14.68 22.33 -16.86
CA VAL A 338 -15.64 21.59 -17.67
C VAL A 338 -16.46 20.63 -16.80
N PRO A 339 -17.66 20.21 -17.22
CA PRO A 339 -18.44 19.21 -16.49
C PRO A 339 -17.63 17.94 -16.24
N LYS A 340 -17.55 17.51 -14.98
CA LYS A 340 -16.60 16.46 -14.55
C LYS A 340 -17.00 15.80 -13.24
N VAL A 341 -16.39 14.65 -12.95
CA VAL A 341 -16.43 14.03 -11.63
C VAL A 341 -15.09 14.23 -10.94
N LEU A 342 -15.12 14.76 -9.72
CA LEU A 342 -13.94 14.89 -8.87
C LEU A 342 -13.88 13.73 -7.88
N VAL A 343 -12.72 13.10 -7.76
CA VAL A 343 -12.50 11.94 -6.90
C VAL A 343 -11.41 12.24 -5.88
N ALA A 344 -11.69 12.02 -4.59
CA ALA A 344 -10.68 12.13 -3.55
C ALA A 344 -9.57 11.08 -3.79
N GLY A 345 -8.30 11.47 -3.66
CA GLY A 345 -7.19 10.54 -3.91
C GLY A 345 -7.14 9.35 -2.94
N GLN A 346 -7.78 9.48 -1.76
CA GLN A 346 -7.93 8.42 -0.79
C GLN A 346 -9.12 8.69 0.13
N GLY A 347 -9.90 7.66 0.43
CA GLY A 347 -11.06 7.72 1.32
C GLY A 347 -11.30 6.38 2.03
N ARG A 348 -12.43 6.26 2.72
CA ARG A 348 -12.86 4.97 3.32
C ARG A 348 -13.54 4.08 2.29
N VAL A 349 -14.10 4.73 1.29
CA VAL A 349 -14.59 4.19 0.03
C VAL A 349 -13.99 5.06 -1.07
N ILE A 350 -14.33 4.83 -2.34
CA ILE A 350 -14.09 5.85 -3.36
C ILE A 350 -15.07 6.99 -3.10
N GLU A 351 -14.53 8.17 -2.78
CA GLU A 351 -15.29 9.37 -2.49
C GLU A 351 -15.24 10.26 -3.74
N ALA A 352 -16.40 10.47 -4.37
CA ALA A 352 -16.51 11.14 -5.66
C ALA A 352 -17.75 12.05 -5.71
N VAL A 353 -17.66 13.15 -6.45
CA VAL A 353 -18.75 14.14 -6.60
C VAL A 353 -18.77 14.70 -8.01
N VAL A 354 -19.96 14.98 -8.53
CA VAL A 354 -20.16 15.60 -9.85
C VAL A 354 -20.11 17.13 -9.74
N ASP A 355 -19.33 17.76 -10.62
CA ASP A 355 -19.42 19.17 -10.97
C ASP A 355 -20.14 19.28 -12.31
N GLU A 356 -21.46 19.50 -12.27
CA GLU A 356 -22.32 19.50 -13.46
C GLU A 356 -22.10 20.73 -14.34
N ARG A 357 -21.74 21.86 -13.74
CA ARG A 357 -21.53 23.13 -14.46
C ARG A 357 -20.08 23.32 -14.91
N GLY A 358 -19.16 22.55 -14.34
CA GLY A 358 -17.73 22.69 -14.63
C GLY A 358 -17.09 23.88 -13.96
N GLU A 359 -17.64 24.37 -12.85
CA GLU A 359 -17.19 25.62 -12.21
C GLU A 359 -16.06 25.40 -11.19
N TRP A 360 -15.76 24.15 -10.83
CA TRP A 360 -14.86 23.83 -9.72
C TRP A 360 -13.45 23.54 -10.18
N LEU A 361 -12.46 24.00 -9.41
CA LEU A 361 -11.05 23.65 -9.60
C LEU A 361 -10.58 22.61 -8.58
N PRO A 362 -9.99 21.50 -9.02
CA PRO A 362 -9.43 20.49 -8.12
C PRO A 362 -8.09 20.95 -7.54
N SER A 363 -7.82 20.54 -6.31
CA SER A 363 -6.49 20.63 -5.69
C SER A 363 -5.87 19.25 -5.54
N VAL A 364 -4.59 19.11 -5.86
CA VAL A 364 -3.84 17.86 -5.66
C VAL A 364 -4.01 17.38 -4.20
N PRO A 365 -4.36 16.09 -3.94
CA PRO A 365 -4.34 14.95 -4.86
C PRO A 365 -5.71 14.55 -5.45
N VAL A 366 -6.66 15.48 -5.58
CA VAL A 366 -7.94 15.18 -6.27
C VAL A 366 -7.67 14.72 -7.70
N VAL A 367 -8.34 13.65 -8.11
CA VAL A 367 -8.30 13.11 -9.47
C VAL A 367 -9.54 13.61 -10.21
N THR A 368 -9.34 14.12 -11.42
CA THR A 368 -10.41 14.59 -12.30
C THR A 368 -10.79 13.51 -13.29
N VAL A 369 -12.08 13.19 -13.39
CA VAL A 369 -12.64 12.25 -14.37
C VAL A 369 -13.59 13.02 -15.29
N VAL A 370 -13.21 13.18 -16.55
CA VAL A 370 -14.01 13.89 -17.56
C VAL A 370 -14.62 12.86 -18.51
N PRO A 371 -15.96 12.67 -18.52
CA PRO A 371 -16.63 11.84 -19.49
C PRO A 371 -16.33 12.28 -20.93
N HIS A 372 -16.23 11.33 -21.86
CA HIS A 372 -16.12 11.65 -23.29
C HIS A 372 -17.44 12.19 -23.85
N ASP A 373 -18.57 11.70 -23.33
CA ASP A 373 -19.91 12.27 -23.52
C ASP A 373 -20.42 12.88 -22.19
N PRO A 374 -20.75 14.18 -22.14
CA PRO A 374 -21.33 14.81 -20.95
C PRO A 374 -22.58 14.11 -20.39
N ALA A 375 -23.33 13.36 -21.21
CA ALA A 375 -24.48 12.58 -20.75
C ALA A 375 -24.10 11.45 -19.77
N ASP A 376 -22.84 10.98 -19.81
CA ASP A 376 -22.35 9.90 -18.96
C ASP A 376 -21.89 10.35 -17.57
N LEU A 377 -21.99 11.65 -17.25
CA LEU A 377 -21.51 12.21 -15.99
C LEU A 377 -22.02 11.46 -14.75
N TRP A 378 -23.32 11.17 -14.71
CA TRP A 378 -23.95 10.44 -13.61
C TRP A 378 -23.69 8.93 -13.66
N ARG A 379 -23.50 8.36 -14.86
CA ARG A 379 -23.09 6.97 -15.05
C ARG A 379 -21.68 6.72 -14.49
N VAL A 380 -20.76 7.65 -14.72
CA VAL A 380 -19.42 7.66 -14.14
C VAL A 380 -19.49 7.73 -12.61
N LEU A 381 -20.28 8.65 -12.05
CA LEU A 381 -20.45 8.73 -10.60
C LEU A 381 -20.98 7.41 -10.01
N ALA A 382 -21.98 6.80 -10.66
CA ALA A 382 -22.56 5.54 -10.21
C ALA A 382 -21.52 4.39 -10.15
N VAL A 383 -20.64 4.27 -11.15
CA VAL A 383 -19.53 3.30 -11.13
C VAL A 383 -18.57 3.55 -9.96
N LEU A 384 -18.20 4.81 -9.73
CA LEU A 384 -17.28 5.19 -8.65
C LEU A 384 -17.89 4.93 -7.26
N LEU A 385 -19.20 4.97 -7.12
CA LEU A 385 -19.92 4.69 -5.88
C LEU A 385 -20.37 3.22 -5.75
N ALA A 386 -20.15 2.38 -6.76
CA ALA A 386 -20.64 1.01 -6.79
C ALA A 386 -19.94 0.15 -5.71
N PRO A 387 -20.66 -0.40 -4.72
CA PRO A 387 -20.07 -1.19 -3.64
C PRO A 387 -19.13 -2.31 -4.10
N PRO A 388 -19.47 -3.11 -5.14
CA PRO A 388 -18.59 -4.19 -5.54
C PRO A 388 -17.33 -3.70 -6.26
N VAL A 389 -17.39 -2.57 -6.97
CA VAL A 389 -16.21 -1.90 -7.57
C VAL A 389 -15.30 -1.33 -6.49
N VAL A 390 -15.87 -0.68 -5.48
CA VAL A 390 -15.11 -0.12 -4.37
C VAL A 390 -14.42 -1.21 -3.56
N ALA A 391 -15.13 -2.31 -3.23
CA ALA A 391 -14.55 -3.43 -2.49
C ALA A 391 -13.42 -4.11 -3.29
N ASP A 392 -13.65 -4.31 -4.59
CA ASP A 392 -12.66 -4.88 -5.49
C ASP A 392 -11.41 -4.00 -5.64
N ALA A 393 -11.57 -2.68 -5.79
CA ALA A 393 -10.46 -1.73 -5.78
C ALA A 393 -9.72 -1.73 -4.44
N ALA A 394 -10.44 -1.80 -3.32
CA ALA A 394 -9.85 -1.90 -1.98
C ALA A 394 -9.00 -3.17 -1.82
N ALA A 395 -9.48 -4.29 -2.37
CA ALA A 395 -8.76 -5.57 -2.33
C ALA A 395 -7.53 -5.56 -3.25
N ARG A 396 -7.67 -5.19 -4.53
CA ARG A 396 -6.54 -5.18 -5.50
C ARG A 396 -5.42 -4.24 -5.07
N TYR A 397 -5.77 -3.06 -4.55
CA TYR A 397 -4.80 -1.99 -4.28
C TYR A 397 -4.44 -1.88 -2.79
N LEU A 398 -4.73 -2.92 -2.02
CA LEU A 398 -4.38 -3.01 -0.61
C LEU A 398 -2.88 -2.77 -0.39
N GLY A 399 -2.56 -2.05 0.69
CA GLY A 399 -1.19 -1.69 1.06
C GLY A 399 -0.69 -0.37 0.44
N THR A 400 -1.45 0.27 -0.46
CA THR A 400 -1.06 1.55 -1.06
C THR A 400 -1.55 2.80 -0.31
N GLY A 401 -2.56 2.62 0.54
CA GLY A 401 -3.17 3.67 1.36
C GLY A 401 -2.41 3.97 2.65
N LEU A 402 -2.71 5.12 3.26
CA LEU A 402 -2.13 5.52 4.57
C LEU A 402 -2.52 4.57 5.70
N THR A 403 -3.69 3.92 5.57
CA THR A 403 -4.15 2.89 6.48
C THR A 403 -4.61 1.67 5.66
N PRO A 404 -4.60 0.46 6.23
CA PRO A 404 -5.01 -0.74 5.49
C PRO A 404 -6.48 -0.73 5.11
N GLY A 405 -7.31 -0.01 5.87
CA GLY A 405 -8.74 0.13 5.60
C GLY A 405 -9.10 1.27 4.63
N SER A 406 -8.13 2.08 4.19
CA SER A 406 -8.38 3.16 3.24
C SER A 406 -8.29 2.69 1.80
N VAL A 407 -9.22 3.17 0.97
CA VAL A 407 -9.21 2.95 -0.48
C VAL A 407 -8.46 4.11 -1.11
N LYS A 408 -7.32 3.80 -1.73
CA LYS A 408 -6.52 4.77 -2.49
C LYS A 408 -6.58 4.42 -3.97
N VAL A 409 -6.85 5.42 -4.78
CA VAL A 409 -6.99 5.27 -6.23
C VAL A 409 -6.20 6.34 -6.96
N SER A 410 -5.47 5.94 -7.98
CA SER A 410 -4.82 6.82 -8.95
C SER A 410 -5.67 6.94 -10.21
N ALA A 411 -5.37 7.93 -11.06
CA ALA A 411 -6.04 8.09 -12.36
C ALA A 411 -6.00 6.80 -13.22
N ARG A 412 -4.87 6.10 -13.25
CA ARG A 412 -4.74 4.83 -13.99
C ARG A 412 -5.61 3.72 -13.39
N GLN A 413 -5.70 3.64 -12.06
CA GLN A 413 -6.53 2.64 -11.38
C GLN A 413 -8.01 2.93 -11.58
N LEU A 414 -8.41 4.21 -11.54
CA LEU A 414 -9.79 4.62 -11.87
C LEU A 414 -10.16 4.25 -13.31
N ALA A 415 -9.29 4.55 -14.28
CA ALA A 415 -9.53 4.19 -15.68
C ALA A 415 -9.67 2.67 -15.90
N GLY A 416 -9.08 1.84 -15.04
CA GLY A 416 -9.17 0.39 -15.10
C GLY A 416 -10.36 -0.22 -14.34
N LEU A 417 -11.23 0.58 -13.71
CA LEU A 417 -12.40 0.06 -13.01
C LEU A 417 -13.39 -0.55 -14.00
N PRO A 418 -13.94 -1.74 -13.74
CA PRO A 418 -14.82 -2.43 -14.69
C PRO A 418 -16.19 -1.74 -14.77
N LEU A 419 -16.79 -1.75 -15.95
CA LEU A 419 -18.18 -1.29 -16.18
C LEU A 419 -19.19 -2.43 -15.95
N PRO A 420 -20.41 -2.11 -15.48
CA PRO A 420 -21.45 -3.11 -15.26
C PRO A 420 -22.05 -3.59 -16.60
N ALA A 421 -22.50 -4.85 -16.65
CA ALA A 421 -23.14 -5.40 -17.84
C ALA A 421 -24.63 -5.02 -17.93
N ASP A 422 -25.33 -4.92 -16.79
CA ASP A 422 -26.75 -4.55 -16.75
C ASP A 422 -26.92 -3.04 -16.92
N GLN A 423 -27.36 -2.64 -18.11
CA GLN A 423 -27.55 -1.24 -18.49
C GLN A 423 -28.75 -0.58 -17.81
N GLU A 424 -29.79 -1.34 -17.48
CA GLU A 424 -31.00 -0.81 -16.84
C GLU A 424 -30.72 -0.49 -15.38
N ALA A 425 -30.13 -1.44 -14.65
CA ALA A 425 -29.72 -1.24 -13.26
C ALA A 425 -28.68 -0.11 -13.13
N TRP A 426 -27.74 -0.02 -14.08
CA TRP A 426 -26.76 1.07 -14.11
C TRP A 426 -27.40 2.44 -14.36
N ALA A 427 -28.34 2.54 -15.30
CA ALA A 427 -29.08 3.79 -15.54
C ALA A 427 -29.90 4.22 -14.31
N ALA A 428 -30.55 3.27 -13.64
CA ALA A 428 -31.25 3.53 -12.38
C ALA A 428 -30.29 4.01 -11.28
N GLY A 429 -29.11 3.38 -11.16
CA GLY A 429 -28.05 3.79 -10.23
C GLY A 429 -27.54 5.21 -10.50
N ALA A 430 -27.39 5.60 -11.77
CA ALA A 430 -26.99 6.95 -12.18
C ALA A 430 -28.02 8.01 -11.76
N GLU A 431 -29.32 7.76 -11.99
CA GLU A 431 -30.38 8.69 -11.58
C GLU A 431 -30.48 8.78 -10.04
N LEU A 432 -30.33 7.66 -9.32
CA LEU A 432 -30.26 7.67 -7.86
C LEU A 432 -29.06 8.47 -7.36
N ALA A 433 -27.89 8.38 -8.00
CA ALA A 433 -26.69 9.14 -7.63
C ALA A 433 -26.90 10.65 -7.86
N ARG A 434 -27.56 11.03 -8.97
CA ARG A 434 -27.97 12.41 -9.24
C ARG A 434 -28.89 12.95 -8.15
N ARG A 435 -29.91 12.19 -7.79
CA ARG A 435 -30.85 12.55 -6.71
C ARG A 435 -30.13 12.66 -5.36
N ALA A 436 -29.25 11.71 -5.04
CA ALA A 436 -28.49 11.68 -3.79
C ALA A 436 -27.61 12.92 -3.62
N GLN A 437 -26.98 13.41 -4.70
CA GLN A 437 -26.13 14.59 -4.64
C GLN A 437 -26.92 15.88 -4.40
N HIS A 438 -28.11 15.99 -4.97
CA HIS A 438 -28.99 17.15 -4.81
C HIS A 438 -29.92 17.07 -3.59
N ALA A 439 -29.94 15.94 -2.90
CA ALA A 439 -30.82 15.70 -1.78
C ALA A 439 -30.49 16.56 -0.55
N SER A 440 -31.49 16.70 0.32
CA SER A 440 -31.30 17.22 1.67
C SER A 440 -30.40 16.30 2.51
N ASP A 441 -29.87 16.80 3.63
CA ASP A 441 -29.06 15.99 4.55
C ASP A 441 -29.87 14.83 5.16
N ALA A 442 -31.19 14.99 5.27
CA ALA A 442 -32.10 13.98 5.80
C ALA A 442 -32.33 12.83 4.80
N ASP A 443 -32.50 13.14 3.50
CA ASP A 443 -32.87 12.15 2.48
C ASP A 443 -31.65 11.47 1.84
N ARG A 444 -30.49 12.15 1.83
CA ARG A 444 -29.27 11.66 1.19
C ARG A 444 -28.85 10.26 1.64
N PRO A 445 -28.84 9.90 2.94
CA PRO A 445 -28.40 8.56 3.36
C PRO A 445 -29.22 7.43 2.73
N ALA A 446 -30.54 7.60 2.63
CA ALA A 446 -31.43 6.62 2.01
C ALA A 446 -31.17 6.49 0.50
N LEU A 447 -31.03 7.63 -0.19
CA LEU A 447 -30.72 7.64 -1.63
C LEU A 447 -29.34 7.03 -1.94
N LEU A 448 -28.32 7.35 -1.13
CA LEU A 448 -26.99 6.78 -1.29
C LEU A 448 -26.99 5.25 -1.05
N SER A 449 -27.77 4.78 -0.08
CA SER A 449 -27.99 3.34 0.14
C SER A 449 -28.65 2.68 -1.08
N ALA A 450 -29.64 3.34 -1.70
CA ALA A 450 -30.30 2.87 -2.92
C ALA A 450 -29.37 2.85 -4.14
N VAL A 451 -28.45 3.82 -4.28
CA VAL A 451 -27.36 3.76 -5.27
C VAL A 451 -26.55 2.48 -5.08
N GLY A 452 -26.18 2.18 -3.83
CA GLY A 452 -25.43 0.97 -3.49
C GLY A 452 -26.17 -0.31 -3.89
N GLU A 453 -27.47 -0.40 -3.62
CA GLU A 453 -28.31 -1.54 -4.01
C GLU A 453 -28.38 -1.71 -5.53
N ALA A 454 -28.77 -0.65 -6.25
CA ALA A 454 -28.90 -0.67 -7.70
C ALA A 454 -27.58 -1.03 -8.39
N MET A 455 -26.46 -0.45 -7.93
CA MET A 455 -25.16 -0.75 -8.50
C MET A 455 -24.66 -2.13 -8.10
N THR A 456 -24.98 -2.65 -6.92
CA THR A 456 -24.66 -4.05 -6.58
C THR A 456 -25.37 -5.02 -7.51
N ALA A 457 -26.64 -4.76 -7.82
CA ALA A 457 -27.41 -5.51 -8.80
C ALA A 457 -26.82 -5.38 -10.21
N ALA A 458 -26.37 -4.19 -10.62
CA ALA A 458 -25.80 -3.94 -11.94
C ALA A 458 -24.53 -4.77 -12.24
N TYR A 459 -23.80 -5.16 -11.20
CA TYR A 459 -22.64 -6.06 -11.29
C TYR A 459 -22.97 -7.53 -10.97
N GLY A 460 -24.23 -7.88 -10.71
CA GLY A 460 -24.63 -9.23 -10.30
C GLY A 460 -23.90 -9.72 -9.03
N ALA A 461 -23.48 -8.79 -8.16
CA ALA A 461 -22.65 -9.09 -7.00
C ALA A 461 -23.51 -9.48 -5.78
N GLY A 462 -22.94 -10.31 -4.90
CA GLY A 462 -23.59 -10.69 -3.65
C GLY A 462 -23.64 -9.55 -2.61
N PRO A 463 -24.42 -9.70 -1.52
CA PRO A 463 -24.66 -8.65 -0.53
C PRO A 463 -23.42 -8.25 0.29
N ALA A 464 -22.37 -9.09 0.33
CA ALA A 464 -21.19 -8.86 1.14
C ALA A 464 -20.47 -7.53 0.84
N SER A 465 -20.42 -7.12 -0.44
CA SER A 465 -19.81 -5.84 -0.83
C SER A 465 -20.66 -4.64 -0.41
N LEU A 466 -21.98 -4.76 -0.54
CA LEU A 466 -22.94 -3.74 -0.13
C LEU A 466 -22.91 -3.51 1.38
N ASP A 467 -22.94 -4.57 2.18
CA ASP A 467 -22.90 -4.49 3.65
C ASP A 467 -21.57 -3.88 4.12
N TRP A 468 -20.47 -4.32 3.53
CA TRP A 468 -19.13 -3.77 3.78
C TRP A 468 -19.03 -2.28 3.48
N TRP A 469 -19.63 -1.85 2.38
CA TRP A 469 -19.63 -0.46 1.93
C TRP A 469 -20.55 0.41 2.82
N ARG A 470 -21.75 -0.07 3.15
CA ARG A 470 -22.70 0.59 4.08
C ARG A 470 -22.07 0.88 5.44
N ALA A 471 -21.33 -0.08 6.00
CA ALA A 471 -20.62 0.09 7.27
C ALA A 471 -19.56 1.22 7.23
N ARG A 472 -19.13 1.65 6.04
CA ARG A 472 -18.08 2.67 5.85
C ARG A 472 -18.63 4.04 5.48
N ILE A 473 -19.69 4.12 4.69
CA ILE A 473 -20.30 5.41 4.30
C ILE A 473 -21.05 6.11 5.44
N GLY A 474 -21.46 5.38 6.49
CA GLY A 474 -22.20 5.91 7.64
C GLY A 474 -21.36 6.46 8.79
N ARG A 475 -20.05 6.15 8.82
CA ARG A 475 -19.14 6.68 9.85
C ARG A 475 -18.79 8.13 9.53
N ARG A 476 -18.51 8.99 10.51
CA ARG A 476 -17.90 10.31 10.24
C ARG A 476 -16.36 10.20 10.28
N ALA A 477 -15.65 11.03 9.53
CA ALA A 477 -14.17 11.08 9.58
C ALA A 477 -13.62 11.37 11.00
N ASP A 478 -14.43 12.03 11.84
CA ASP A 478 -14.13 12.38 13.23
C ASP A 478 -14.32 11.22 14.24
N GLU A 479 -14.79 10.04 13.79
CA GLU A 479 -14.96 8.83 14.61
C GLU A 479 -13.78 7.86 14.50
N SER A 480 -12.58 8.36 14.19
CA SER A 480 -11.37 7.62 14.56
C SER A 480 -11.27 7.63 16.10
N PRO A 481 -10.90 6.51 16.76
CA PRO A 481 -10.76 6.51 18.21
C PRO A 481 -9.73 7.58 18.58
N ARG A 482 -10.20 8.67 19.17
CA ARG A 482 -9.33 9.65 19.81
C ARG A 482 -8.48 8.81 20.76
N ARG A 483 -7.17 8.77 20.54
CA ARG A 483 -6.25 8.32 21.59
C ARG A 483 -6.61 9.19 22.78
N SER A 484 -7.24 8.59 23.79
CA SER A 484 -7.45 9.20 25.08
C SER A 484 -6.06 9.59 25.57
N GLY A 485 -5.69 10.86 25.35
CA GLY A 485 -4.55 11.45 26.01
C GLY A 485 -4.82 11.26 27.50
N SER A 486 -3.88 10.60 28.18
CA SER A 486 -3.90 10.52 29.62
C SER A 486 -3.83 11.94 30.16
N THR A 487 -4.98 12.47 30.55
CA THR A 487 -5.02 13.56 31.50
C THR A 487 -4.63 13.01 32.86
N SER A 488 -3.68 13.73 33.48
CA SER A 488 -3.57 14.03 34.91
C SER A 488 -2.33 13.47 35.61
N PRO A 489 -1.84 14.18 36.65
CA PRO A 489 -1.64 15.62 36.81
C PRO A 489 -0.16 16.03 36.66
#